data_AF-A0A8H3GII0-F1
#
_entry.id   AF-A0A8H3GII0-F1
#
_cell.length_a   1.000
_cell.length_b   1.000
_cell.length_c   1.000
_cell.angle_alpha   90.00
_cell.angle_beta   90.00
_cell.angle_gamma   90.00
#
_symmetry.space_group_name_H-M   'P 1'
#
loop_
_entity.id
_entity.type
_entity.pdbx_description
1 polymer ?
#
loop_
_entity_poly.entity_id
_entity_poly.type
_entity_poly.pdbx_seq_one_letter_code
_entity_poly.pdbx_strand_id
1 'polypeptide(L)'
;MSTEAEGKALYESARKDLVNALMKRKEIDKQLATLESQIYTFEGNYLTETTNSGGNIIQGFENYLKHPNAANRKKYEITDGDRIFSNSSSTYGKASQTHALFLPCTKQLYHASRW
;
A
#
# COMPACT_ATOMS: atom_id res chain seq x y z
N MET A 1 41.19 30.96 -6.48
CA MET A 1 39.86 31.14 -7.11
C MET A 1 39.18 29.85 -7.58
N SER A 2 39.87 28.70 -7.70
CA SER A 2 39.26 27.48 -8.28
C SER A 2 38.37 26.65 -7.33
N THR A 3 38.64 26.68 -6.02
CA THR A 3 37.94 25.82 -5.03
C THR A 3 36.50 26.25 -4.74
N GLU A 4 36.20 27.54 -4.89
CA GLU A 4 34.89 28.11 -4.56
C GLU A 4 33.85 27.83 -5.67
N ALA A 5 34.30 27.83 -6.93
CA ALA A 5 33.50 27.42 -8.08
C ALA A 5 33.18 25.91 -8.05
N GLU A 6 34.17 25.09 -7.68
CA GLU A 6 34.00 23.64 -7.49
C GLU A 6 33.02 23.32 -6.35
N GLY A 7 33.14 24.01 -5.21
CA GLY A 7 32.21 23.84 -4.08
C GLY A 7 30.76 24.19 -4.43
N LYS A 8 30.57 25.28 -5.20
CA LYS A 8 29.23 25.67 -5.70
C LYS A 8 28.66 24.65 -6.68
N ALA A 9 29.48 24.10 -7.57
CA ALA A 9 29.07 23.07 -8.51
C ALA A 9 28.66 21.76 -7.80
N LEU A 10 29.41 21.35 -6.77
CA LEU A 10 29.06 20.19 -5.94
C LEU A 10 27.73 20.38 -5.21
N TYR A 11 27.50 21.57 -4.63
CA TYR A 11 26.24 21.90 -3.97
C TYR A 11 25.05 21.82 -4.92
N GLU A 12 25.15 22.41 -6.11
CA GLU A 12 24.06 22.38 -7.11
C GLU A 12 23.80 20.95 -7.60
N SER A 13 24.84 20.11 -7.77
CA SER A 13 24.67 18.69 -8.08
C SER A 13 23.93 17.96 -6.98
N ALA A 14 24.38 18.08 -5.73
CA ALA A 14 23.75 17.42 -4.58
C ALA A 14 22.29 17.88 -4.40
N ARG A 15 22.00 19.17 -4.64
CA ARG A 15 20.65 19.70 -4.62
C ARG A 15 19.76 19.08 -5.70
N LYS A 16 20.27 18.95 -6.93
CA LYS A 16 19.56 18.32 -8.05
C LYS A 16 19.27 16.84 -7.75
N ASP A 17 20.26 16.12 -7.23
CA ASP A 17 20.12 14.71 -6.88
C ASP A 17 19.09 14.49 -5.78
N LEU A 18 19.08 15.36 -4.75
CA LEU A 18 18.07 15.34 -3.70
C LEU A 18 16.66 15.54 -4.26
N VAL A 19 16.48 16.53 -5.15
CA VAL A 19 15.18 16.82 -5.78
C VAL A 19 14.70 15.63 -6.61
N ASN A 20 15.59 15.01 -7.39
CA ASN A 20 15.28 13.81 -8.17
C ASN A 20 14.92 12.63 -7.27
N ALA A 21 15.66 12.41 -6.17
CA ALA A 21 15.38 11.35 -5.21
C ALA A 21 14.01 11.53 -4.54
N LEU A 22 13.64 12.76 -4.17
CA LEU A 22 12.32 13.06 -3.60
C LEU A 22 11.19 12.82 -4.59
N MET A 23 11.35 13.23 -5.85
CA MET A 23 10.37 12.94 -6.90
C MET A 23 10.22 11.44 -7.13
N LYS A 24 11.34 10.71 -7.20
CA LYS A 24 11.33 9.24 -7.35
C LYS A 24 10.65 8.56 -6.18
N ARG A 25 10.92 8.98 -4.94
CA ARG A 25 10.27 8.45 -3.74
C ARG A 25 8.75 8.61 -3.84
N LYS A 26 8.27 9.82 -4.18
CA LYS A 26 6.84 10.11 -4.33
C LYS A 26 6.16 9.22 -5.38
N GLU A 27 6.84 8.95 -6.50
CA GLU A 27 6.32 8.05 -7.53
C GLU A 27 6.25 6.60 -7.03
N ILE A 28 7.29 6.12 -6.34
CA ILE A 28 7.30 4.77 -5.73
C ILE A 28 6.18 4.64 -4.69
N ASP A 29 5.97 5.65 -3.84
CA ASP A 29 4.91 5.64 -2.83
C ASP A 29 3.52 5.51 -3.48
N LYS A 30 3.29 6.22 -4.59
CA LYS A 30 2.04 6.12 -5.36
C LYS A 30 1.86 4.74 -5.99
N GLN A 31 2.93 4.18 -6.56
CA GLN A 31 2.89 2.84 -7.16
C GLN A 31 2.64 1.76 -6.10
N LEU A 32 3.28 1.89 -4.94
CA LEU A 32 3.07 1.00 -3.80
C LEU A 32 1.60 1.00 -3.35
N ALA A 33 1.01 2.17 -3.13
CA ALA A 33 -0.39 2.30 -2.74
C ALA A 33 -1.35 1.69 -3.78
N THR A 34 -1.03 1.85 -5.08
CA THR A 34 -1.80 1.25 -6.17
C THR A 34 -1.74 -0.28 -6.11
N LEU A 35 -0.54 -0.86 -5.93
CA LEU A 35 -0.36 -2.31 -5.84
C LEU A 35 -1.04 -2.89 -4.61
N GLU A 36 -0.93 -2.23 -3.45
CA GLU A 36 -1.60 -2.64 -2.22
C GLU A 36 -3.13 -2.68 -2.38
N SER A 37 -3.71 -1.67 -3.04
CA SER A 37 -5.15 -1.66 -3.36
C SER A 37 -5.55 -2.78 -4.32
N GLN A 38 -4.70 -3.10 -5.29
CA GLN A 38 -4.94 -4.20 -6.23
C GLN A 38 -4.89 -5.56 -5.51
N ILE A 39 -3.89 -5.78 -4.66
CA ILE A 39 -3.74 -7.00 -3.84
C ILE A 39 -5.00 -7.22 -3.02
N TYR A 40 -5.48 -6.20 -2.29
CA TYR A 40 -6.68 -6.32 -1.46
C TYR A 40 -7.93 -6.70 -2.27
N THR A 41 -8.08 -6.12 -3.45
CA THR A 41 -9.20 -6.39 -4.36
C THR A 41 -9.13 -7.83 -4.87
N PHE A 42 -7.96 -8.28 -5.34
CA PHE A 42 -7.77 -9.63 -5.83
C PHE A 42 -7.94 -10.67 -4.74
N GLU A 43 -7.47 -10.42 -3.52
CA GLU A 43 -7.71 -11.29 -2.38
C GLU A 43 -9.20 -11.44 -2.09
N GLY A 44 -9.95 -10.33 -2.07
CA GLY A 44 -11.40 -10.36 -1.82
C GLY A 44 -12.14 -11.23 -2.84
N ASN A 45 -11.81 -11.05 -4.12
CA ASN A 45 -12.39 -11.85 -5.20
C ASN A 45 -12.01 -13.32 -5.07
N TYR A 46 -10.73 -13.63 -4.88
CA TYR A 46 -10.23 -15.00 -4.75
C TYR A 46 -10.88 -15.74 -3.57
N LEU A 47 -10.93 -15.13 -2.38
CA LEU A 47 -11.52 -15.76 -1.19
C LEU A 47 -13.02 -15.99 -1.38
N THR A 48 -13.73 -15.05 -1.99
CA THR A 48 -15.17 -15.18 -2.27
C THR A 48 -15.46 -16.30 -3.25
N GLU A 49 -14.71 -16.38 -4.36
CA GLU A 49 -14.89 -17.40 -5.39
C GLU A 49 -14.51 -18.80 -4.90
N THR A 50 -13.44 -18.90 -4.11
CA THR A 50 -12.91 -20.20 -3.66
C THR A 50 -13.58 -20.76 -2.41
N THR A 51 -14.41 -19.99 -1.71
CA THR A 51 -15.11 -20.41 -0.48
C THR A 51 -15.88 -21.73 -0.65
N ASN A 52 -16.42 -22.00 -1.85
CA ASN A 52 -17.21 -23.21 -2.12
C ASN A 52 -16.46 -24.29 -2.92
N SER A 53 -15.22 -24.05 -3.31
CA SER A 53 -14.48 -24.90 -4.28
C SER A 53 -13.76 -26.10 -3.64
N GLY A 54 -13.89 -26.30 -2.33
CA GLY A 54 -13.28 -27.42 -1.63
C GLY A 54 -11.83 -27.18 -1.16
N GLY A 55 -11.30 -25.98 -1.35
CA GLY A 55 -9.99 -25.58 -0.80
C GLY A 55 -9.51 -24.23 -1.36
N ASN A 56 -8.61 -23.58 -0.62
CA ASN A 56 -7.91 -22.37 -1.03
C ASN A 56 -6.54 -22.29 -0.34
N ILE A 57 -5.71 -21.32 -0.73
CA ILE A 57 -4.34 -21.17 -0.20
C ILE A 57 -4.31 -20.92 1.32
N ILE A 58 -5.37 -20.36 1.90
CA ILE A 58 -5.44 -20.07 3.35
C ILE A 58 -5.79 -21.32 4.14
N GLN A 59 -6.76 -22.11 3.65
CA GLN A 59 -7.36 -23.24 4.37
C GLN A 59 -6.78 -24.60 3.98
N GLY A 60 -6.02 -24.67 2.90
CA GLY A 60 -5.54 -25.92 2.30
C GLY A 60 -6.51 -26.53 1.28
N PHE A 61 -6.05 -27.58 0.60
CA PHE A 61 -6.74 -28.26 -0.50
C PHE A 61 -7.14 -29.71 -0.18
N GLU A 62 -7.07 -30.11 1.09
CA GLU A 62 -7.31 -31.49 1.56
C GLU A 62 -8.72 -32.00 1.21
N ASN A 63 -9.68 -31.08 1.05
CA ASN A 63 -11.06 -31.40 0.73
C ASN A 63 -11.40 -31.31 -0.76
N TYR A 64 -10.46 -30.85 -1.59
CA TYR A 64 -10.68 -30.61 -3.02
C TYR A 64 -11.04 -31.92 -3.76
N LEU A 65 -10.37 -33.02 -3.42
CA LEU A 65 -10.60 -34.35 -4.02
C LEU A 65 -11.75 -35.13 -3.35
N LYS A 66 -12.10 -34.79 -2.10
CA LYS A 66 -13.03 -35.59 -1.28
C LYS A 66 -14.49 -35.21 -1.51
N HIS A 67 -14.76 -33.97 -1.94
CA HIS A 67 -16.11 -33.44 -2.07
C HIS A 67 -16.24 -32.56 -3.32
N PRO A 68 -16.36 -33.14 -4.53
CA PRO A 68 -16.53 -32.37 -5.76
C PRO A 68 -17.82 -31.51 -5.77
N ASN A 69 -18.77 -31.79 -4.87
CA ASN A 69 -20.05 -31.08 -4.75
C ASN A 69 -20.26 -30.50 -3.33
N ALA A 70 -19.26 -29.80 -2.77
CA ALA A 70 -19.31 -29.24 -1.41
C ALA A 70 -20.24 -28.00 -1.25
N ALA A 71 -21.27 -27.86 -2.09
CA ALA A 71 -22.23 -26.74 -2.08
C ALA A 71 -23.05 -26.61 -0.78
N ASN A 72 -22.97 -27.60 0.13
CA ASN A 72 -23.69 -27.62 1.41
C ASN A 72 -22.81 -27.34 2.65
N ARG A 73 -21.52 -27.01 2.49
CA ARG A 73 -20.73 -26.56 3.66
C ARG A 73 -21.11 -25.13 4.01
N LYS A 74 -21.25 -24.85 5.32
CA LYS A 74 -21.53 -23.52 5.86
C LYS A 74 -20.60 -22.52 5.20
N LYS A 75 -21.19 -21.49 4.58
CA LYS A 75 -20.48 -20.38 3.95
C LYS A 75 -19.47 -19.83 4.94
N TYR A 76 -18.19 -20.03 4.65
CA TYR A 76 -17.12 -19.50 5.49
C TYR A 76 -17.18 -17.98 5.42
N GLU A 77 -17.20 -17.34 6.58
CA GLU A 77 -17.18 -15.89 6.67
C GLU A 77 -15.74 -15.42 6.53
N ILE A 78 -15.46 -14.68 5.47
CA ILE A 78 -14.13 -14.14 5.19
C ILE A 78 -13.83 -13.07 6.23
N THR A 79 -12.80 -13.28 7.02
CA THR A 79 -12.32 -12.35 8.04
C THR A 79 -11.11 -11.57 7.53
N ASP A 80 -10.76 -10.46 8.20
CA ASP A 80 -9.53 -9.74 7.91
C ASP A 80 -8.27 -10.58 8.18
N GLY A 81 -8.36 -11.61 9.03
CA GLY A 81 -7.28 -12.56 9.26
C GLY A 81 -6.94 -13.41 8.03
N ASP A 82 -7.91 -13.63 7.14
CA ASP A 82 -7.72 -14.45 5.93
C ASP A 82 -6.97 -13.70 4.81
N ARG A 83 -6.79 -12.38 4.95
CA ARG A 83 -6.13 -11.50 3.97
C ARG A 83 -4.63 -11.44 4.17
N ILE A 84 -3.99 -12.61 4.10
CA ILE A 84 -2.57 -12.77 4.44
C ILE A 84 -1.62 -11.96 3.55
N PHE A 85 -1.99 -11.69 2.29
CA PHE A 85 -1.17 -10.90 1.37
C PHE A 85 -1.28 -9.42 1.69
N SER A 86 -2.48 -8.88 1.92
CA SER A 86 -2.62 -7.49 2.42
C SER A 86 -1.93 -7.31 3.77
N ASN A 87 -2.09 -8.26 4.69
CA ASN A 87 -1.50 -8.21 6.03
C ASN A 87 0.03 -8.37 6.03
N SER A 88 0.63 -8.87 4.94
CA SER A 88 2.09 -8.92 4.76
C SER A 88 2.72 -7.54 4.56
N SER A 89 1.93 -6.53 4.17
CA SER A 89 2.40 -5.16 4.05
C SER A 89 2.08 -4.34 5.30
N SER A 90 3.13 -3.82 5.93
CA SER A 90 2.99 -2.89 7.07
C SER A 90 2.42 -1.52 6.68
N THR A 91 2.41 -1.19 5.38
CA THR A 91 1.92 0.10 4.86
C THR A 91 0.49 0.03 4.35
N TYR A 92 -0.04 -1.16 4.05
CA TYR A 92 -1.39 -1.37 3.51
C TYR A 92 -2.48 -0.65 4.34
N GLY A 93 -2.50 -0.84 5.66
CA GLY A 93 -3.45 -0.15 6.55
C GLY A 93 -3.09 1.31 6.88
N LYS A 94 -1.83 1.70 6.63
CA LYS A 94 -1.28 3.04 6.95
C LYS A 94 -1.36 4.01 5.78
N ALA A 95 -1.60 3.55 4.55
CA ALA A 95 -1.79 4.41 3.39
C ALA A 95 -2.93 5.44 3.60
N SER A 96 -3.92 5.11 4.45
CA SER A 96 -4.96 6.03 4.91
C SER A 96 -4.47 7.13 5.86
N GLN A 97 -3.36 6.90 6.59
CA GLN A 97 -2.76 7.84 7.55
C GLN A 97 -1.55 8.61 6.99
N THR A 98 -0.69 7.98 6.20
CA THR A 98 0.57 8.60 5.72
C THR A 98 0.33 9.70 4.69
N HIS A 99 -0.73 9.61 3.89
CA HIS A 99 -1.15 10.70 3.02
C HIS A 99 -1.66 11.93 3.80
N ALA A 100 -2.07 11.76 5.07
CA ALA A 100 -2.46 12.86 5.96
C ALA A 100 -1.25 13.51 6.67
N LEU A 101 -0.16 12.75 6.88
CA LEU A 101 1.05 13.27 7.53
C LEU A 101 1.98 14.08 6.61
N PHE A 102 1.75 14.00 5.29
CA PHE A 102 2.43 14.84 4.29
C PHE A 102 1.52 15.89 3.65
N LEU A 103 0.38 16.22 4.28
CA LEU A 103 -0.26 17.50 4.03
C LEU A 103 0.73 18.59 4.47
N PRO A 104 1.16 19.50 3.58
CA PRO A 104 1.95 20.64 4.02
C PRO A 104 1.12 21.38 5.06
N CYS A 105 1.66 21.49 6.27
CA CYS A 105 1.19 22.38 7.31
C CYS A 105 1.34 23.84 6.81
N THR A 106 0.48 24.27 5.89
CA THR A 106 0.46 25.66 5.38
C THR A 106 -0.95 26.22 5.20
N LYS A 107 -2.00 25.57 5.72
CA LYS A 107 -3.35 26.18 5.80
C LYS A 107 -4.10 25.86 7.09
N GLN A 108 -3.47 26.10 8.25
CA GLN A 108 -4.21 26.16 9.52
C GLN A 108 -3.75 27.28 10.46
N LEU A 109 -3.12 28.33 9.93
CA LEU A 109 -2.77 29.55 10.68
C LEU A 109 -3.13 30.86 9.93
N TYR A 110 -4.24 30.89 9.20
CA TYR A 110 -4.82 32.13 8.65
C TYR A 110 -6.32 32.19 8.93
N HIS A 111 -6.70 32.26 10.22
CA HIS A 111 -8.02 32.80 10.60
C HIS A 111 -8.11 33.27 12.07
N ALA A 112 -7.04 33.83 12.61
CA ALA A 112 -7.08 34.51 13.90
C ALA A 112 -6.44 35.89 13.81
N SER A 113 -7.03 36.77 12.98
CA SER A 113 -6.86 38.23 13.04
C SER A 113 -7.78 38.91 12.02
N ARG A 114 -9.04 39.14 12.42
CA ARG A 114 -9.83 40.31 12.04
C ARG A 114 -11.15 40.29 12.81
N TRP A 115 -11.24 41.25 13.74
CA TRP A 115 -12.41 41.80 14.45
C TRP A 115 -13.29 40.81 15.19
#